data_AF-A0A962XXG7-F1
#
_entry.id   AF-A0A962XXG7-F1
#
_cell.length_a   1.000
_cell.length_b   1.000
_cell.length_c   1.000
_cell.angle_alpha   90.00
_cell.angle_beta   90.00
_cell.angle_gamma   90.00
#
_symmetry.space_group_name_H-M   'P 1'
#
loop_
_entity.id
_entity.type
_entity.pdbx_description
1 polymer ?
#
loop_
_entity_poly.entity_id
_entity_poly.type
_entity_poly.pdbx_seq_one_letter_code
_entity_poly.pdbx_strand_id
1 'polypeptide(L)' 'PVGRLRKMNLGPQYLNAFTVGDQLLWGAAEPLRRMLQILMAK' A
#
# COMPACT_ATOMS: atom_id res chain seq x y z
N PRO A 1 -2.79 5.32 -3.35
CA PRO A 1 -2.36 6.75 -3.24
C PRO A 1 -2.30 7.11 -1.76
N VAL A 2 -1.18 7.65 -1.29
CA VAL A 2 -0.98 8.03 0.12
C VAL A 2 -1.06 9.55 0.23
N GLY A 3 -1.80 10.05 1.21
CA GLY A 3 -2.01 11.48 1.43
C GLY A 3 -2.00 11.84 2.93
N ARG A 4 -2.45 13.07 3.23
CA ARG A 4 -2.48 13.64 4.60
C ARG A 4 -1.11 13.59 5.31
N LEU A 5 -0.04 13.72 4.54
CA LEU A 5 1.33 13.72 5.02
C LEU A 5 1.61 14.97 5.85
N ARG A 6 1.84 14.81 7.16
CA ARG A 6 2.22 15.91 8.05
C ARG A 6 3.01 15.42 9.27
N LYS A 7 3.86 16.29 9.82
CA LYS A 7 4.54 16.05 11.11
C LYS A 7 3.52 16.00 12.24
N MET A 8 3.76 15.14 13.24
CA MET A 8 2.87 15.00 14.40
C MET A 8 3.36 15.86 15.56
N ASN A 9 2.44 16.24 16.45
CA ASN A 9 2.75 17.01 17.66
C ASN A 9 3.61 16.24 18.68
N LEU A 10 3.78 14.93 18.49
CA LEU A 10 4.64 14.05 19.30
C LEU A 10 6.15 14.30 19.05
N GLY A 11 6.50 15.01 17.98
CA GLY A 11 7.88 15.34 17.63
C GLY A 11 8.16 15.23 16.13
N PRO A 12 9.23 15.88 15.64
CA PRO A 12 9.56 15.96 14.21
C PRO A 12 9.92 14.61 13.56
N GLN A 13 10.22 13.59 14.36
CA GLN A 13 10.49 12.22 13.92
C GLN A 13 9.22 11.44 13.54
N TYR A 14 8.04 11.90 13.97
CA TYR A 14 6.77 11.23 13.71
C TYR A 14 6.03 11.88 12.53
N LEU A 15 5.62 11.05 11.56
CA LEU A 15 4.89 11.46 10.36
C LEU A 15 3.54 10.74 10.31
N ASN A 16 2.47 11.51 10.15
CA ASN A 16 1.14 10.97 9.86
C ASN A 16 1.00 10.75 8.35
N ALA A 17 0.38 9.64 7.95
CA ALA A 17 0.00 9.33 6.59
C ALA A 17 -1.35 8.61 6.59
N PHE A 18 -2.18 8.89 5.59
CA PHE A 18 -3.44 8.20 5.37
C PHE A 18 -3.50 7.68 3.95
N THR A 19 -3.93 6.43 3.79
CA THR A 19 -4.04 5.79 2.47
C THR A 19 -5.36 5.06 2.36
N VAL A 20 -5.86 5.00 1.13
CA VAL A 20 -6.99 4.16 0.74
C VAL A 20 -6.53 3.20 -0.35
N GLY A 21 -7.10 2.00 -0.35
CA GLY A 21 -6.81 0.96 -1.31
C GLY A 21 -8.05 0.11 -1.54
N ASP A 22 -8.10 -0.54 -2.70
CA ASP A 22 -9.15 -1.48 -3.04
C ASP A 22 -8.88 -2.83 -2.36
N GLN A 23 -9.86 -3.29 -1.58
CA GLN A 23 -9.75 -4.52 -0.79
C GLN A 23 -9.71 -5.79 -1.64
N LEU A 24 -10.46 -5.85 -2.75
CA LEU A 24 -10.56 -7.06 -3.56
C LEU A 24 -9.49 -7.14 -4.65
N LEU A 25 -8.94 -6.00 -5.07
CA LEU A 25 -7.79 -5.97 -5.96
C LEU A 25 -6.52 -6.24 -5.17
N TRP A 26 -5.89 -5.21 -4.61
CA TRP A 26 -4.58 -5.33 -3.97
C TRP A 26 -4.62 -6.07 -2.63
N GLY A 27 -5.78 -6.12 -1.96
CA GLY A 27 -5.98 -6.93 -0.77
C GLY A 27 -6.29 -8.41 -1.04
N ALA A 28 -6.57 -8.82 -2.29
CA ALA A 28 -6.91 -10.21 -2.61
C ALA A 28 -6.42 -10.70 -3.98
N ALA A 29 -6.99 -10.21 -5.10
CA ALA A 29 -6.81 -10.81 -6.42
C ALA A 29 -5.47 -10.48 -7.09
N GLU A 30 -5.02 -9.23 -7.00
CA GLU A 30 -3.80 -8.75 -7.68
C GLU A 30 -2.52 -9.46 -7.21
N PRO A 31 -2.31 -9.72 -5.90
CA PRO A 31 -1.16 -10.49 -5.43
C PRO A 31 -1.08 -11.90 -6.05
N LEU A 32 -2.19 -12.62 -6.11
CA LEU A 32 -2.24 -13.98 -6.67
C LEU A 32 -1.93 -13.98 -8.16
N ARG A 33 -2.54 -13.05 -8.91
CA ARG A 33 -2.29 -12.88 -10.35
C ARG A 33 -0.80 -12.62 -10.63
N ARG A 34 -0.17 -11.72 -9.85
CA ARG A 34 1.26 -11.39 -10.01
C ARG A 34 2.16 -12.56 -9.64
N MET A 35 1.87 -13.29 -8.57
CA MET A 35 2.65 -14.47 -8.19
C MET A 35 2.62 -15.54 -9.28
N LEU A 36 1.45 -15.79 -9.88
CA LEU A 36 1.35 -16.71 -11.01
C LEU A 36 2.19 -16.25 -12.20
N GLN A 37 2.18 -14.96 -12.53
CA GLN A 37 3.01 -14.41 -13.61
C GLN A 37 4.51 -14.61 -13.34
N ILE A 38 4.97 -14.37 -12.11
CA ILE A 38 6.35 -14.61 -11.69
C ILE A 38 6.73 -16.09 -11.85
N LEU A 39 5.89 -17.02 -11.40
CA LEU A 39 6.15 -18.46 -11.52
C LEU A 39 6.18 -18.93 -12.98
N MET A 40 5.40 -18.31 -13.85
CA MET A 40 5.42 -18.56 -15.28
C MET A 40 6.61 -17.88 -15.98
N ALA A 41 7.48 -17.17 -15.24
CA ALA A 41 8.57 -16.35 -15.77
C ALA A 41 8.10 -15.41 -16.90
N LYS A 42 6.89 -14.87 -16.76
CA LYS A 42 6.29 -13.90 -17.67
C LYS A 42 6.42 -12.47 -17.15
#